data_AF-A0A7X7J8F6-F1
#
_entry.id   AF-A0A7X7J8F6-F1
#
_cell.length_a   1.000
_cell.length_b   1.000
_cell.length_c   1.000
_cell.angle_alpha   90.00
_cell.angle_beta   90.00
_cell.angle_gamma   90.00
#
_symmetry.space_group_name_H-M   'P 1'
#
loop_
_entity.id
_entity.type
_entity.pdbx_description
1 polymer ?
#
loop_
_entity_poly.entity_id
_entity_poly.type
_entity_poly.pdbx_seq_one_letter_code
_entity_poly.pdbx_strand_id
1 'polypeptide(L)'
;MARKNPRTHAIGGRHGARCGELLALLNEYIDGEVDPSICKELENHLAKCNPCRVVVDNVRKTITLYRKDEPCDLPAGFRSRLHAALRNCWKETGHGKKRRESR
;
A
#
# COMPACT_ATOMS: atom_id res chain seq x y z
N MET A 1 3.28 17.84 12.80
CA MET A 1 2.37 17.98 11.65
C MET A 1 1.93 16.59 11.21
N ALA A 2 0.91 16.01 11.86
CA ALA A 2 0.39 14.68 11.52
C ALA A 2 -0.56 14.81 10.32
N ARG A 3 -0.27 14.11 9.23
CA ARG A 3 -1.12 14.06 8.04
C ARG A 3 -2.42 13.35 8.41
N LYS A 4 -3.52 14.09 8.60
CA LYS A 4 -4.87 13.51 8.68
C LYS A 4 -5.24 13.04 7.26
N ASN A 5 -5.29 11.73 7.04
CA ASN A 5 -5.77 11.13 5.81
C ASN A 5 -7.31 11.08 5.82
N PRO A 6 -8.04 11.75 4.90
CA PRO A 6 -9.49 11.91 4.98
C PRO A 6 -10.28 10.78 4.29
N ARG A 7 -9.71 9.58 4.13
CA ARG A 7 -10.39 8.48 3.42
C ARG A 7 -11.23 7.60 4.34
N THR A 8 -12.29 8.18 4.91
CA THR A 8 -13.37 7.42 5.54
C THR A 8 -14.33 6.93 4.45
N HIS A 9 -13.97 5.84 3.76
CA HIS A 9 -14.95 5.13 2.94
C HIS A 9 -15.80 4.25 3.86
N ALA A 10 -17.08 4.59 3.97
CA ALA A 10 -18.08 3.79 4.66
C ALA A 10 -18.36 2.52 3.84
N ILE A 11 -17.57 1.46 4.07
CA ILE A 11 -17.80 0.15 3.49
C ILE A 11 -18.92 -0.51 4.31
N GLY A 12 -20.14 -0.45 3.76
CA GLY A 12 -21.37 -0.90 4.42
C GLY A 12 -21.34 -2.39 4.77
N GLY A 13 -21.25 -2.68 6.07
CA GLY A 13 -21.53 -3.99 6.65
C GLY A 13 -22.30 -3.80 7.95
N ARG A 14 -23.25 -4.70 8.26
CA ARG A 14 -24.08 -4.70 9.49
C ARG A 14 -23.31 -5.00 10.78
N HIS A 15 -22.12 -4.44 10.95
CA HIS A 15 -21.23 -4.71 12.09
C HIS A 15 -20.92 -3.37 12.77
N GLY A 16 -21.01 -3.33 14.11
CA GLY A 16 -20.98 -2.10 14.89
C GLY A 16 -19.73 -1.24 14.69
N ALA A 17 -19.77 0.01 15.14
CA ALA A 17 -18.78 1.08 14.88
C ALA A 17 -17.30 0.62 14.94
N ARG A 18 -16.93 -0.21 15.92
CA ARG A 18 -15.58 -0.76 16.09
C ARG A 18 -15.08 -1.63 14.92
N CYS A 19 -15.97 -2.22 14.13
CA CYS A 19 -15.60 -3.01 12.94
C CYS A 19 -15.34 -2.10 11.72
N GLY A 20 -16.05 -0.97 11.62
CA GLY A 20 -15.84 0.00 10.56
C GLY A 20 -14.50 0.72 10.68
N GLU A 21 -14.14 1.11 11.90
CA GLU A 21 -12.81 1.68 12.22
C GLU A 21 -11.70 0.68 11.91
N LEU A 22 -11.92 -0.62 12.20
CA LEU A 22 -10.97 -1.69 11.88
C LEU A 22 -10.73 -1.85 10.38
N LEU A 23 -11.79 -1.83 9.58
CA LEU A 23 -11.70 -1.96 8.12
C LEU A 23 -10.93 -0.80 7.50
N ALA A 24 -11.00 0.39 8.09
CA ALA A 24 -10.23 1.55 7.64
C ALA A 24 -8.72 1.35 7.83
N LEU A 25 -8.31 0.65 8.90
CA LEU A 25 -6.91 0.32 9.21
C LEU A 25 -6.39 -0.92 8.47
N LEU A 26 -7.29 -1.67 7.82
CA LEU A 26 -6.95 -2.96 7.22
C LEU A 26 -5.95 -2.84 6.07
N ASN A 27 -6.04 -1.80 5.25
CA ASN A 27 -5.11 -1.58 4.14
C ASN A 27 -3.67 -1.40 4.67
N GLU A 28 -3.50 -0.53 5.67
CA GLU A 28 -2.20 -0.28 6.31
C GLU A 28 -1.62 -1.56 6.92
N TYR A 29 -2.47 -2.38 7.56
CA TYR A 29 -2.05 -3.66 8.13
C TYR A 29 -1.58 -4.69 7.09
N ILE A 30 -2.24 -4.73 5.94
CA ILE A 30 -2.01 -5.73 4.90
C ILE A 30 -0.77 -5.41 4.06
N ASP A 31 -0.48 -4.13 3.85
CA ASP A 31 0.65 -3.68 3.04
C ASP A 31 2.01 -3.93 3.73
N GLY A 32 2.01 -4.34 5.01
CA GLY A 32 3.21 -4.73 5.75
C GLY A 32 4.05 -3.57 6.25
N GLU A 33 3.65 -2.33 5.95
CA GLU A 33 4.21 -1.07 6.49
C GLU A 33 3.54 -0.69 7.82
N VAL A 34 3.21 -1.69 8.65
CA VAL A 34 2.41 -1.44 9.86
C VAL A 34 3.31 -0.97 11.00
N ASP A 35 2.98 0.19 11.55
CA ASP A 35 3.48 0.60 12.86
C ASP A 35 3.10 -0.48 13.93
N PRO A 36 4.03 -0.91 14.80
CA PRO A 36 3.79 -1.98 15.77
C PRO A 36 2.60 -1.74 16.71
N SER A 37 2.20 -0.48 16.92
CA SER A 37 1.08 -0.12 17.79
C SER A 37 -0.29 -0.51 17.20
N ILE A 38 -0.45 -0.44 15.87
CA ILE A 38 -1.72 -0.74 15.17
C ILE A 38 -1.99 -2.25 15.15
N CYS A 39 -0.93 -3.08 15.11
CA CYS A 39 -1.06 -4.54 15.13
C CYS A 39 -1.80 -5.06 16.37
N LYS A 40 -1.56 -4.48 17.55
CA LYS A 40 -2.08 -5.03 18.81
C LYS A 40 -3.58 -4.80 19.00
N GLU A 41 -4.09 -3.63 18.64
CA GLU A 41 -5.53 -3.34 18.72
C GLU A 41 -6.32 -4.18 17.70
N LEU A 42 -5.75 -4.33 16.50
CA LEU A 42 -6.31 -5.16 15.45
C LEU A 42 -6.35 -6.64 15.85
N GLU A 43 -5.26 -7.19 16.38
CA GLU A 43 -5.21 -8.56 16.89
C GLU A 43 -6.24 -8.82 18.00
N ASN A 44 -6.37 -7.88 18.94
CA ASN A 44 -7.36 -7.98 20.01
C ASN A 44 -8.80 -8.00 19.49
N HIS A 45 -9.09 -7.25 18.42
CA HIS A 45 -10.40 -7.26 17.78
C HIS A 45 -10.65 -8.58 17.04
N LEU A 46 -9.67 -9.04 16.24
CA LEU A 46 -9.79 -10.29 15.48
C LEU A 46 -9.97 -11.51 16.39
N ALA A 47 -9.42 -11.47 17.60
CA ALA A 47 -9.65 -12.50 18.62
C ALA A 47 -11.11 -12.58 19.10
N LYS A 48 -11.87 -11.49 19.00
CA LYS A 48 -13.24 -11.36 19.56
C LYS A 48 -14.33 -11.26 18.49
N CYS A 49 -13.97 -11.04 17.22
CA CYS A 49 -14.90 -10.79 16.13
C CYS A 49 -14.67 -11.76 14.96
N ASN A 50 -15.44 -12.85 14.95
CA ASN A 50 -15.39 -13.84 13.87
C ASN A 50 -15.65 -13.25 12.46
N PRO A 51 -16.62 -12.33 12.26
CA PRO A 51 -16.86 -11.73 10.95
C PRO A 51 -15.65 -10.95 10.41
N CYS A 52 -15.00 -10.14 11.25
CA CYS A 52 -13.80 -9.41 10.85
C CYS A 52 -12.64 -10.36 10.55
N ARG A 53 -12.49 -11.45 11.31
CA ARG A 53 -11.51 -12.49 11.02
C ARG A 53 -11.71 -13.10 9.63
N VAL A 54 -12.95 -13.43 9.27
CA VAL A 54 -13.28 -13.95 7.93
C VAL A 54 -12.90 -12.96 6.84
N VAL A 55 -13.17 -11.66 7.02
CA VAL A 55 -12.77 -10.63 6.05
C VAL A 55 -11.26 -10.59 5.88
N VAL A 56 -10.49 -10.50 6.97
CA VAL A 56 -9.02 -10.45 6.92
C VAL A 56 -8.44 -11.71 6.26
N ASP A 57 -8.95 -12.89 6.62
CA ASP A 57 -8.51 -14.15 6.04
C ASP A 57 -8.80 -14.22 4.54
N ASN A 58 -9.95 -13.72 4.09
CA ASN A 58 -10.29 -13.65 2.67
C ASN A 58 -9.35 -12.71 1.91
N VAL A 59 -9.06 -11.52 2.45
CA VAL A 59 -8.16 -10.58 1.77
C VAL A 59 -6.74 -11.16 1.68
N ARG A 60 -6.22 -11.79 2.75
CA ARG A 60 -4.93 -12.48 2.73
C ARG A 60 -4.88 -13.61 1.70
N LYS A 61 -5.94 -14.41 1.59
CA LYS A 61 -6.06 -15.46 0.58
C LYS A 61 -6.06 -14.88 -0.83
N THR A 62 -6.83 -13.81 -1.08
CA THR A 62 -6.83 -13.10 -2.36
C THR A 62 -5.42 -12.61 -2.70
N ILE A 63 -4.72 -11.95 -1.77
CA ILE A 63 -3.34 -11.52 -1.97
C ILE A 63 -2.41 -12.69 -2.27
N THR A 64 -2.57 -13.81 -1.56
CA THR A 64 -1.77 -15.01 -1.81
C THR A 64 -2.03 -15.59 -3.19
N LEU A 65 -3.29 -15.60 -3.66
CA LEU A 65 -3.65 -16.07 -5.00
C LEU A 65 -3.07 -15.18 -6.09
N TYR A 66 -3.06 -13.85 -5.91
CA TYR A 66 -2.41 -12.93 -6.85
C TYR A 66 -0.88 -12.97 -6.75
N ARG A 67 -0.31 -13.08 -5.54
CA ARG A 67 1.14 -13.24 -5.35
C ARG A 67 1.69 -14.60 -5.78
N LYS A 68 0.82 -15.58 -6.04
CA LYS A 68 1.18 -16.84 -6.70
C LYS A 68 1.53 -16.66 -8.18
N ASP A 69 1.70 -15.43 -8.64
CA ASP A 69 2.54 -15.13 -9.79
C ASP A 69 3.91 -15.78 -9.58
N GLU A 70 4.13 -16.90 -10.27
CA GLU A 70 5.46 -17.38 -10.64
C GLU A 70 6.33 -16.17 -11.00
N PRO A 71 7.60 -16.13 -10.55
CA PRO A 71 8.53 -15.08 -10.96
C PRO A 71 8.47 -14.93 -12.49
N CYS A 72 7.86 -13.86 -12.96
CA CYS A 72 7.79 -13.59 -14.38
C CYS A 72 9.19 -13.17 -14.82
N ASP A 73 9.83 -13.99 -15.63
CA ASP A 73 11.12 -13.65 -16.21
C ASP A 73 10.98 -12.37 -17.00
N LEU A 74 11.70 -11.32 -16.55
CA LEU A 74 11.71 -10.06 -17.26
C LEU A 74 12.27 -10.27 -18.67
N PRO A 75 11.61 -9.76 -19.73
CA PRO A 75 12.11 -9.90 -21.08
C PRO A 75 13.55 -9.40 -21.21
N ALA A 76 14.35 -10.10 -22.03
CA ALA A 76 15.73 -9.72 -22.28
C ALA A 76 15.84 -8.22 -22.62
N GLY A 77 16.76 -7.54 -21.93
CA GLY A 77 16.98 -6.11 -22.12
C GLY A 77 15.95 -5.15 -21.49
N PHE A 78 14.92 -5.64 -20.79
CA PHE A 78 13.96 -4.78 -20.06
C PHE A 78 14.67 -3.83 -19.10
N ARG A 79 15.60 -4.36 -18.29
CA ARG A 79 16.43 -3.56 -17.37
C ARG A 79 17.17 -2.43 -18.09
N SER A 80 17.80 -2.73 -19.23
CA SER A 80 18.55 -1.75 -20.00
C SER A 80 17.64 -0.65 -20.56
N ARG A 81 16.46 -1.02 -21.10
CA ARG A 81 15.47 -0.05 -21.61
C ARG A 81 14.92 0.83 -20.51
N LEU A 82 14.56 0.26 -19.36
CA LEU A 82 14.07 1.00 -18.19
C LEU A 82 15.11 2.01 -17.70
N HIS A 83 16.36 1.58 -17.52
CA HIS A 83 17.44 2.47 -17.07
C HIS A 83 17.74 3.58 -18.09
N ALA A 84 17.63 3.31 -19.39
CA ALA A 84 17.79 4.32 -20.43
C ALA A 84 16.66 5.36 -20.36
N ALA A 85 15.41 4.91 -20.24
CA ALA A 85 14.25 5.79 -20.09
C ALA A 85 14.38 6.70 -18.85
N LEU A 86 14.73 6.13 -17.69
CA LEU A 86 14.93 6.91 -16.46
C LEU A 86 16.02 7.97 -16.61
N ARG A 87 17.16 7.65 -17.25
CA ARG A 87 18.22 8.62 -17.51
C ARG A 87 17.78 9.73 -18.46
N ASN A 88 16.99 9.40 -19.47
CA ASN A 88 16.48 10.39 -20.42
C ASN A 88 15.49 11.34 -19.73
N CYS A 89 14.52 10.78 -19.00
CA CYS A 89 13.61 11.58 -18.18
C CYS A 89 14.38 12.49 -17.21
N TRP A 90 15.42 11.99 -16.54
CA TRP A 90 16.23 12.81 -15.63
C TRP A 90 16.91 14.00 -16.33
N LYS A 91 17.45 13.78 -17.53
CA LYS A 91 18.08 14.82 -18.34
C LYS A 91 17.07 15.88 -18.77
N GLU A 92 15.86 15.45 -19.10
CA GLU A 92 14.75 16.31 -19.55
C GLU A 92 14.12 17.10 -18.39
N THR A 93 13.98 16.49 -17.20
CA THR A 93 13.35 17.13 -16.03
C THR A 93 14.26 18.12 -15.31
N GLY A 94 15.45 18.45 -15.85
CA GLY A 94 16.20 19.66 -15.49
C GLY A 94 16.54 19.82 -14.00
N HIS A 95 16.63 18.73 -13.23
CA HIS A 95 16.82 18.75 -11.76
C HIS A 95 18.25 19.14 -11.32
N GLY A 96 18.89 20.04 -12.08
CA GLY A 96 20.26 20.53 -11.85
C GLY A 96 20.72 21.67 -12.77
N LYS A 97 19.86 22.33 -13.56
CA LYS A 97 20.27 23.57 -14.24
C LYS A 97 20.25 24.72 -13.24
N LYS A 98 21.38 24.97 -12.56
CA LYS A 98 21.64 26.27 -11.93
C LYS A 98 21.41 27.36 -12.99
N ARG A 99 20.45 28.23 -12.68
CA ARG A 99 20.15 29.49 -13.37
C ARG A 99 21.46 30.23 -13.64
N ARG A 100 21.91 30.22 -14.90
CA ARG A 100 23.03 31.04 -15.37
C ARG A 100 22.49 32.46 -15.49
N GLU A 101 22.65 33.22 -14.41
CA GLU A 101 22.31 34.64 -14.37
C GLU A 101 23.36 35.42 -15.15
N SER A 102 23.00 35.84 -16.35
CA SER A 102 23.68 36.89 -17.11
C SER A 102 22.99 38.21 -16.77
N ARG A 103 23.59 39.01 -15.89
CA ARG A 103 23.72 40.46 -16.03
C ARG A 103 24.70 41.02 -14.99
#